data_AF-A0A8T3T5Q4-F1
#
_entry.id   AF-A0A8T3T5Q4-F1
#
_cell.length_a   1.000
_cell.length_b   1.000
_cell.length_c   1.000
_cell.angle_alpha   90.00
_cell.angle_beta   90.00
_cell.angle_gamma   90.00
#
_symmetry.space_group_name_H-M   'P 1'
#
loop_
_entity.id
_entity.type
_entity.pdbx_description
1 polymer ?
#
loop_
_entity_poly.entity_id
_entity_poly.type
_entity_poly.pdbx_seq_one_letter_code
_entity_poly.pdbx_strand_id
1 'polypeptide(L)'
;MEDGLAITGRIVAAVWFAALLCLGGWLAWRSSGPSHHLVDASSPGRLFVVFYLLLYGVGSVGLVLGGESEGAGPGLAAYGLVAFGIGAAVAARLSGVPHGPAHGISIGPVQPLAVLALAAVGILALASIAFQAGLPFLTGDAVASRSSFAGLTFDVFRWLVPGAALLALGVALARDSRRDWVLAGIAVAAVLLLELLLASRALPFELAISALLLLWWAGRRLRRRAWVSLGAAALLLFMGVQLARVSGQVSFEREYSVTDFVVERTVNRVLLIGPRTLEVLVNTIPAEEPYFAGSTYARRIGPLLGQPPRQTLGYWIYERLFPTQPGGFAAPGVLGELWANAGPLLALAGMFGFGALAVALGHLLSSFGTGVADRVFAALLVVAFARTYATSLNGFIATVVAILLWRIAITLPSWPTWLRTRRYSAPSTSPNSSWARSRTTSS
;
A
#
# COMPACT_ATOMS: atom_id res chain seq x y z
N MET A 1 -20.00 -41.73 10.40
CA MET A 1 -21.06 -40.72 10.67
C MET A 1 -20.45 -39.41 11.17
N GLU A 2 -19.45 -39.44 12.06
CA GLU A 2 -18.73 -38.25 12.54
C GLU A 2 -18.04 -37.45 11.42
N ASP A 3 -17.40 -38.11 10.46
CA ASP A 3 -16.78 -37.43 9.32
C ASP A 3 -17.77 -36.67 8.43
N GLY A 4 -18.99 -37.19 8.27
CA GLY A 4 -20.05 -36.55 7.47
C GLY A 4 -20.58 -35.27 8.11
N LEU A 5 -20.73 -35.27 9.45
CA LEU A 5 -21.13 -34.08 10.20
C LEU A 5 -20.03 -33.02 10.22
N ALA A 6 -18.76 -33.43 10.36
CA ALA A 6 -17.63 -32.52 10.30
C ALA A 6 -17.48 -31.84 8.93
N ILE A 7 -17.61 -32.61 7.84
CA ILE A 7 -17.57 -32.06 6.46
C ILE A 7 -18.73 -31.09 6.22
N THR A 8 -19.94 -31.46 6.64
CA THR A 8 -21.12 -30.59 6.49
C THR A 8 -20.96 -29.29 7.26
N GLY A 9 -20.46 -29.36 8.50
CA GLY A 9 -20.16 -28.18 9.32
C GLY A 9 -19.16 -27.23 8.64
N ARG A 10 -18.08 -27.75 8.06
CA ARG A 10 -17.08 -26.95 7.33
C ARG A 10 -17.67 -26.27 6.10
N ILE A 11 -18.50 -26.97 5.32
CA ILE A 11 -19.16 -26.40 4.15
C ILE A 11 -20.09 -25.26 4.56
N VAL A 12 -20.92 -25.47 5.58
CA VAL A 12 -21.84 -24.43 6.08
C VAL A 12 -21.07 -23.20 6.58
N ALA A 13 -19.99 -23.40 7.34
CA ALA A 13 -19.15 -22.30 7.80
C ALA A 13 -18.49 -21.54 6.63
N ALA A 14 -17.93 -22.25 5.64
CA ALA A 14 -17.32 -21.64 4.47
C ALA A 14 -18.33 -20.82 3.65
N VAL A 15 -19.55 -21.35 3.46
CA VAL A 15 -20.64 -20.64 2.77
C VAL A 15 -21.04 -19.39 3.55
N TRP A 16 -21.16 -19.49 4.88
CA TRP A 16 -21.49 -18.35 5.74
C TRP A 16 -20.43 -17.23 5.63
N PHE A 17 -19.15 -17.57 5.74
CA PHE A 17 -18.08 -16.58 5.60
C PHE A 17 -18.02 -15.98 4.20
N ALA A 18 -18.19 -16.80 3.16
CA ALA A 18 -18.27 -16.30 1.78
C ALA A 18 -19.43 -15.31 1.60
N ALA A 19 -20.61 -15.61 2.16
CA ALA A 19 -21.77 -14.73 2.11
C ALA A 19 -21.50 -13.38 2.80
N LEU A 20 -20.89 -13.40 3.99
CA LEU A 20 -20.51 -12.18 4.71
C LEU A 20 -19.45 -11.37 3.96
N LEU A 21 -18.44 -12.02 3.40
CA LEU A 21 -17.41 -11.37 2.58
C LEU A 21 -18.03 -10.73 1.33
N CYS A 22 -18.94 -11.43 0.65
CA CYS A 22 -19.68 -10.90 -0.49
C CYS A 22 -20.56 -9.70 -0.09
N LEU A 23 -21.26 -9.78 1.03
CA LEU A 23 -22.10 -8.69 1.53
C LEU A 23 -21.27 -7.45 1.89
N GLY A 24 -20.23 -7.62 2.71
CA GLY A 24 -19.32 -6.54 3.10
C GLY A 24 -18.61 -5.93 1.89
N GLY A 25 -18.10 -6.78 0.99
CA GLY A 25 -17.47 -6.37 -0.26
C GLY A 25 -18.43 -5.60 -1.17
N TRP A 26 -19.68 -6.06 -1.32
CA TRP A 26 -20.70 -5.37 -2.11
C TRP A 26 -21.07 -4.01 -1.51
N LEU A 27 -21.30 -3.94 -0.19
CA LEU A 27 -21.60 -2.69 0.52
C LEU A 27 -20.48 -1.67 0.34
N ALA A 28 -19.23 -2.09 0.60
CA ALA A 28 -18.05 -1.26 0.42
C ALA A 28 -17.90 -0.79 -1.03
N TRP A 29 -18.01 -1.72 -1.99
CA TRP A 29 -17.86 -1.43 -3.41
C TRP A 29 -18.85 -0.38 -3.91
N ARG A 30 -20.12 -0.52 -3.51
CA ARG A 30 -21.20 0.42 -3.85
C ARG A 30 -20.99 1.79 -3.22
N SER A 31 -20.46 1.84 -2.01
CA SER A 31 -20.33 3.07 -1.23
C SER A 31 -19.04 3.85 -1.52
N SER A 32 -18.00 3.20 -2.04
CA SER A 32 -16.67 3.81 -2.21
C SER A 32 -16.40 4.41 -3.60
N GLY A 33 -17.37 4.53 -4.50
CA GLY A 33 -17.12 5.19 -5.79
C GLY A 33 -18.36 5.64 -6.55
N PRO A 34 -18.20 6.49 -7.58
CA PRO A 34 -19.32 7.05 -8.33
C PRO A 34 -20.20 5.95 -8.94
N SER A 35 -21.51 6.18 -8.91
CA SER A 35 -22.57 5.24 -9.29
C SER A 35 -22.55 4.83 -10.77
N HIS A 36 -21.82 5.54 -11.62
CA HIS A 36 -21.92 5.42 -13.08
C HIS A 36 -21.07 4.29 -13.70
N HIS A 37 -20.09 3.73 -12.96
CA HIS A 37 -19.28 2.61 -13.44
C HIS A 37 -19.10 1.53 -12.36
N LEU A 38 -19.90 0.46 -12.46
CA LEU A 38 -19.91 -0.67 -11.52
C LEU A 38 -18.62 -1.50 -11.50
N VAL A 39 -17.71 -1.30 -12.47
CA VAL A 39 -16.46 -2.08 -12.62
C VAL A 39 -15.21 -1.22 -12.37
N ASP A 40 -15.38 0.04 -11.95
CA ASP A 40 -14.25 0.96 -11.76
C ASP A 40 -13.59 0.74 -10.39
N ALA A 41 -12.39 0.14 -10.36
CA ALA A 41 -11.59 -0.10 -9.16
C ALA A 41 -10.70 1.09 -8.74
N SER A 42 -10.84 2.27 -9.38
CA SER A 42 -9.90 3.37 -9.20
C SER A 42 -10.01 4.11 -7.86
N SER A 43 -11.11 3.92 -7.12
CA SER A 43 -11.23 4.49 -5.77
C SER A 43 -10.44 3.68 -4.73
N PRO A 44 -9.91 4.31 -3.66
CA PRO A 44 -9.20 3.61 -2.58
C PRO A 44 -9.99 2.44 -1.98
N GLY A 45 -11.28 2.65 -1.68
CA GLY A 45 -12.13 1.62 -1.07
C GLY A 45 -12.39 0.43 -1.98
N ARG A 46 -12.67 0.65 -3.26
CA ARG A 46 -12.87 -0.45 -4.23
C ARG A 46 -11.60 -1.26 -4.46
N LEU A 47 -10.44 -0.60 -4.58
CA LEU A 47 -9.18 -1.32 -4.72
C LEU A 47 -8.85 -2.13 -3.45
N PHE A 48 -9.07 -1.55 -2.27
CA PHE A 48 -8.94 -2.26 -1.00
C PHE A 48 -9.83 -3.51 -0.97
N VAL A 49 -11.11 -3.41 -1.34
CA VAL A 49 -12.04 -4.56 -1.38
C VAL A 49 -11.53 -5.66 -2.31
N VAL A 50 -11.00 -5.34 -3.49
CA VAL A 50 -10.46 -6.34 -4.42
C VAL A 50 -9.30 -7.09 -3.79
N PHE A 51 -8.31 -6.38 -3.23
CA PHE A 51 -7.19 -7.04 -2.57
C PHE A 51 -7.63 -7.84 -1.34
N TYR A 52 -8.54 -7.29 -0.56
CA TYR A 52 -9.06 -7.94 0.64
C TYR A 52 -9.78 -9.25 0.30
N LEU A 53 -10.67 -9.25 -0.69
CA LEU A 53 -11.37 -10.46 -1.13
C LEU A 53 -10.42 -11.50 -1.72
N LEU A 54 -9.43 -11.08 -2.50
CA LEU A 54 -8.45 -12.00 -3.10
C LEU A 54 -7.52 -12.63 -2.05
N LEU A 55 -7.07 -11.85 -1.07
CA LEU A 55 -5.96 -12.24 -0.18
C LEU A 55 -6.41 -12.68 1.20
N TYR A 56 -7.51 -12.13 1.71
CA TYR A 56 -8.17 -12.65 2.91
C TYR A 56 -9.36 -13.55 2.55
N GLY A 57 -10.20 -13.15 1.59
CA GLY A 57 -11.45 -13.86 1.31
C GLY A 57 -11.23 -15.27 0.75
N VAL A 58 -10.55 -15.40 -0.39
CA VAL A 58 -10.28 -16.69 -1.04
C VAL A 58 -9.51 -17.63 -0.10
N GLY A 59 -8.49 -17.11 0.57
CA GLY A 59 -7.71 -17.90 1.52
C GLY A 59 -8.50 -18.35 2.74
N SER A 60 -9.37 -17.50 3.30
CA SER A 60 -10.22 -17.85 4.44
C SER A 60 -11.20 -18.98 4.10
N VAL A 61 -11.84 -18.90 2.93
CA VAL A 61 -12.72 -19.98 2.43
C VAL A 61 -11.93 -21.27 2.25
N GLY A 62 -10.73 -21.18 1.67
CA GLY A 62 -9.83 -22.33 1.50
C GLY A 62 -9.46 -23.01 2.82
N LEU A 63 -9.07 -22.24 3.84
CA LEU A 63 -8.69 -22.79 5.16
C LEU A 63 -9.85 -23.52 5.85
N VAL A 64 -11.05 -22.95 5.80
CA VAL A 64 -12.24 -23.56 6.43
C VAL A 64 -12.65 -24.85 5.71
N LEU A 65 -12.67 -24.83 4.38
CA LEU A 65 -12.98 -26.03 3.59
C LEU A 65 -11.93 -27.13 3.77
N GLY A 66 -10.66 -26.75 3.87
CA GLY A 66 -9.55 -27.67 4.15
C GLY A 66 -9.55 -28.22 5.58
N GLY A 67 -10.32 -27.63 6.49
CA GLY A 67 -10.31 -28.00 7.91
C GLY A 67 -9.05 -27.55 8.65
N GLU A 68 -8.31 -26.57 8.10
CA GLU A 68 -7.08 -26.01 8.68
C GLU A 68 -7.36 -24.83 9.63
N SER A 69 -8.63 -24.45 9.80
CA SER A 69 -9.05 -23.33 10.65
C SER A 69 -10.34 -23.70 11.38
N GLU A 70 -10.45 -23.25 12.63
CA GLU A 70 -11.66 -23.37 13.45
C GLU A 70 -12.64 -22.20 13.17
N GLY A 71 -12.29 -21.31 12.24
CA GLY A 71 -13.13 -20.22 11.74
C GLY A 71 -12.92 -18.88 12.42
N ALA A 72 -12.00 -18.77 13.38
CA ALA A 72 -11.78 -17.55 14.15
C ALA A 72 -11.18 -16.41 13.30
N GLY A 73 -10.11 -16.70 12.55
CA GLY A 73 -9.48 -15.80 11.59
C GLY A 73 -10.38 -15.47 10.38
N PRO A 74 -10.96 -16.48 9.69
CA PRO A 74 -11.97 -16.29 8.65
C PRO A 74 -13.15 -15.42 9.09
N GLY A 75 -13.64 -15.64 10.32
CA GLY A 75 -14.70 -14.83 10.92
C GLY A 75 -14.26 -13.38 11.09
N LEU A 76 -13.10 -13.13 11.70
CA LEU A 76 -12.59 -11.77 11.88
C LEU A 76 -12.41 -11.06 10.53
N ALA A 77 -11.93 -11.76 9.49
CA ALA A 77 -11.80 -11.18 8.16
C ALA A 77 -13.17 -10.78 7.56
N ALA A 78 -14.17 -11.67 7.66
CA ALA A 78 -15.51 -11.41 7.18
C ALA A 78 -16.17 -10.24 7.92
N TYR A 79 -16.14 -10.24 9.26
CA TYR A 79 -16.70 -9.16 10.08
C TYR A 79 -15.96 -7.84 9.87
N GLY A 80 -14.64 -7.86 9.72
CA GLY A 80 -13.84 -6.68 9.41
C GLY A 80 -14.23 -6.04 8.08
N LEU A 81 -14.46 -6.84 7.03
CA LEU A 81 -14.92 -6.33 5.74
C LEU A 81 -16.36 -5.80 5.80
N VAL A 82 -17.25 -6.44 6.56
CA VAL A 82 -18.61 -5.94 6.80
C VAL A 82 -18.55 -4.60 7.54
N ALA A 83 -17.76 -4.49 8.62
CA ALA A 83 -17.60 -3.25 9.36
C ALA A 83 -17.06 -2.12 8.47
N PHE A 84 -16.05 -2.41 7.64
CA PHE A 84 -15.54 -1.50 6.61
C PHE A 84 -16.64 -1.06 5.64
N GLY A 85 -17.43 -2.01 5.11
CA GLY A 85 -18.53 -1.70 4.19
C GLY A 85 -19.62 -0.84 4.80
N ILE A 86 -19.99 -1.09 6.07
CA ILE A 86 -20.94 -0.27 6.81
C ILE A 86 -20.37 1.15 7.02
N GLY A 87 -19.10 1.28 7.43
CA GLY A 87 -18.44 2.56 7.61
C GLY A 87 -18.39 3.39 6.33
N ALA A 88 -18.07 2.74 5.21
CA ALA A 88 -18.13 3.37 3.89
C ALA A 88 -19.56 3.81 3.53
N ALA A 89 -20.58 2.97 3.78
CA ALA A 89 -21.97 3.30 3.50
C ALA A 89 -22.48 4.49 4.33
N VAL A 90 -22.14 4.54 5.62
CA VAL A 90 -22.48 5.64 6.51
C VAL A 90 -21.80 6.93 6.04
N ALA A 91 -20.49 6.89 5.79
CA ALA A 91 -19.75 8.06 5.32
C ALA A 91 -20.25 8.56 3.96
N ALA A 92 -20.60 7.67 3.03
CA ALA A 92 -21.14 8.04 1.74
C ALA A 92 -22.50 8.73 1.85
N ARG A 93 -23.34 8.37 2.84
CA ARG A 93 -24.62 9.05 3.10
C ARG A 93 -24.44 10.43 3.75
N LEU A 94 -23.42 10.57 4.59
CA LEU A 94 -23.13 11.83 5.30
C LEU A 94 -22.36 12.83 4.44
N SER A 95 -21.60 12.32 3.46
CA SER A 95 -20.82 13.15 2.56
C SER A 95 -21.72 13.71 1.45
N GLY A 96 -21.77 15.03 1.31
CA GLY A 96 -22.47 15.70 0.20
C GLY A 96 -21.84 15.41 -1.17
N VAL A 97 -22.47 15.94 -2.23
CA VAL A 97 -21.99 15.79 -3.62
C VAL A 97 -20.54 16.27 -3.74
N PRO A 98 -19.63 15.51 -4.40
CA PRO A 98 -18.25 15.92 -4.59
C PRO A 98 -18.17 17.30 -5.27
N HIS A 99 -17.29 18.16 -4.75
CA HIS A 99 -17.01 19.44 -5.40
C HIS A 99 -16.27 19.18 -6.72
N GLY A 100 -16.60 19.95 -7.75
CA GLY A 100 -15.99 19.82 -9.08
C GLY A 100 -14.45 19.90 -9.02
N PRO A 101 -13.75 19.33 -10.01
CA PRO A 101 -12.30 19.23 -9.99
C PRO A 101 -11.64 20.61 -9.90
N ALA A 102 -10.67 20.77 -9.01
CA ALA A 102 -9.83 21.96 -8.97
C ALA A 102 -8.92 22.04 -10.20
N HIS A 103 -8.42 23.23 -10.52
CA HIS A 103 -7.42 23.40 -11.58
C HIS A 103 -6.19 22.53 -11.28
N GLY A 104 -5.81 21.65 -12.23
CA GLY A 104 -4.72 20.69 -12.04
C GLY A 104 -3.34 21.34 -11.99
N ILE A 105 -2.44 20.73 -11.24
CA ILE A 105 -1.06 21.20 -11.13
C ILE A 105 -0.30 20.79 -12.40
N SER A 106 0.01 21.79 -13.25
CA SER A 106 0.85 21.59 -14.43
C SER A 106 2.29 21.27 -14.03
N ILE A 107 2.94 20.32 -14.73
CA ILE A 107 4.33 20.02 -14.45
C ILE A 107 5.27 21.11 -14.98
N GLY A 108 5.88 21.86 -14.07
CA GLY A 108 6.93 22.84 -14.36
C GLY A 108 8.33 22.22 -14.46
N PRO A 109 9.33 22.94 -14.98
CA PRO A 109 10.67 22.40 -15.27
C PRO A 109 11.48 21.99 -14.04
N VAL A 110 11.18 22.52 -12.85
CA VAL A 110 11.93 22.28 -11.59
C VAL A 110 11.49 21.00 -10.89
N GLN A 111 10.29 20.52 -11.18
CA GLN A 111 9.65 19.43 -10.45
C GLN A 111 10.27 18.03 -10.67
N PRO A 112 10.78 17.69 -11.87
CA PRO A 112 11.52 16.44 -12.08
C PRO A 112 12.80 16.34 -11.23
N LEU A 113 13.50 17.46 -10.99
CA LEU A 113 14.72 17.48 -10.18
C LEU A 113 14.42 17.18 -8.70
N ALA A 114 13.34 17.73 -8.15
CA ALA A 114 12.91 17.45 -6.77
C ALA A 114 12.56 15.96 -6.58
N VAL A 115 11.93 15.34 -7.59
CA VAL A 115 11.60 13.92 -7.57
C VAL A 115 12.83 13.04 -7.68
N LEU A 116 13.79 13.41 -8.53
CA LEU A 116 15.08 12.71 -8.61
C LEU A 116 15.87 12.83 -7.31
N ALA A 117 15.85 14.00 -6.65
CA ALA A 117 16.49 14.18 -5.35
C ALA A 117 15.87 13.28 -4.27
N LEU A 118 14.53 13.18 -4.21
CA LEU A 118 13.84 12.28 -3.28
C LEU A 118 14.13 10.81 -3.56
N ALA A 119 14.16 10.41 -4.85
CA ALA A 119 14.56 9.06 -5.24
C ALA A 119 16.01 8.77 -4.83
N ALA A 120 16.92 9.73 -5.01
CA ALA A 120 18.31 9.62 -4.59
C ALA A 120 18.44 9.44 -3.07
N VAL A 121 17.65 10.18 -2.27
CA VAL A 121 17.60 9.97 -0.80
C VAL A 121 17.15 8.54 -0.47
N GLY A 122 16.12 8.03 -1.14
CA GLY A 122 15.67 6.65 -0.97
C GLY A 122 16.76 5.63 -1.34
N ILE A 123 17.47 5.85 -2.46
CA ILE A 123 18.57 5.00 -2.91
C ILE A 123 19.75 5.05 -1.94
N LEU A 124 20.12 6.23 -1.42
CA LEU A 124 21.21 6.37 -0.45
C LEU A 124 20.88 5.64 0.87
N ALA A 125 19.63 5.76 1.34
CA ALA A 125 19.16 5.01 2.50
C ALA A 125 19.28 3.49 2.26
N LEU A 126 18.87 3.01 1.09
CA LEU A 126 19.01 1.60 0.71
C LEU A 126 20.48 1.17 0.60
N ALA A 127 21.33 2.00 0.00
CA ALA A 127 22.76 1.73 -0.18
C ALA A 127 23.43 1.51 1.17
N SER A 128 23.09 2.29 2.20
CA SER A 128 23.63 2.09 3.55
C SER A 128 23.33 0.69 4.11
N ILE A 129 22.11 0.17 3.89
CA ILE A 129 21.72 -1.18 4.30
C ILE A 129 22.46 -2.22 3.45
N ALA A 130 22.55 -2.00 2.14
CA ALA A 130 23.24 -2.90 1.22
C ALA A 130 24.74 -3.00 1.51
N PHE A 131 25.40 -1.92 1.92
CA PHE A 131 26.80 -1.95 2.34
C PHE A 131 27.01 -2.73 3.64
N GLN A 132 26.07 -2.68 4.57
CA GLN A 132 26.19 -3.37 5.86
C GLN A 132 25.80 -4.85 5.79
N ALA A 133 24.72 -5.17 5.08
CA ALA A 133 24.09 -6.49 5.08
C ALA A 133 24.23 -7.25 3.76
N GLY A 134 24.86 -6.66 2.74
CA GLY A 134 24.90 -7.18 1.39
C GLY A 134 23.54 -7.09 0.69
N LEU A 135 23.52 -7.25 -0.64
CA LEU A 135 22.25 -7.38 -1.37
C LEU A 135 21.72 -8.81 -1.25
N PRO A 136 20.41 -9.02 -0.94
CA PRO A 136 19.83 -10.34 -0.72
C PRO A 136 20.08 -11.36 -1.81
N PHE A 137 20.19 -10.91 -3.06
CA PHE A 137 20.45 -11.78 -4.22
C PHE A 137 21.94 -12.09 -4.44
N LEU A 138 22.84 -11.31 -3.85
CA LEU A 138 24.29 -11.40 -4.07
C LEU A 138 25.08 -11.87 -2.84
N THR A 139 24.43 -11.98 -1.69
CA THR A 139 25.07 -12.39 -0.42
C THR A 139 25.03 -13.91 -0.21
N GLY A 140 26.00 -14.43 0.53
CA GLY A 140 26.03 -15.83 0.98
C GLY A 140 25.00 -16.15 2.08
N ASP A 141 24.53 -15.14 2.82
CA ASP A 141 23.45 -15.28 3.82
C ASP A 141 22.25 -14.39 3.46
N ALA A 142 21.44 -14.89 2.53
CA ALA A 142 20.26 -14.19 2.04
C ALA A 142 19.17 -14.03 3.12
N VAL A 143 19.18 -14.81 4.19
CA VAL A 143 18.17 -14.72 5.26
C VAL A 143 18.50 -13.55 6.18
N ALA A 144 19.75 -13.47 6.67
CA ALA A 144 20.21 -12.36 7.48
C ALA A 144 20.10 -11.03 6.73
N SER A 145 20.54 -10.98 5.47
CA SER A 145 20.43 -9.78 4.63
C SER A 145 18.99 -9.29 4.50
N ARG A 146 18.03 -10.17 4.15
CA ARG A 146 16.61 -9.80 4.03
C ARG A 146 16.02 -9.28 5.33
N SER A 147 16.47 -9.79 6.48
CA SER A 147 16.00 -9.30 7.78
C SER A 147 16.40 -7.85 8.03
N SER A 148 17.52 -7.39 7.46
CA SER A 148 17.99 -6.01 7.50
C SER A 148 17.22 -5.08 6.54
N PHE A 149 16.67 -5.62 5.45
CA PHE A 149 15.74 -4.90 4.55
C PHE A 149 14.28 -4.97 5.06
N ALA A 150 14.09 -4.70 6.35
CA ALA A 150 12.78 -4.61 6.98
C ALA A 150 12.70 -3.38 7.89
N GLY A 151 11.51 -2.78 8.00
CA GLY A 151 11.26 -1.64 8.86
C GLY A 151 11.25 -0.29 8.12
N LEU A 152 11.29 0.79 8.89
CA LEU A 152 10.94 2.14 8.45
C LEU A 152 11.81 2.63 7.28
N THR A 153 13.12 2.40 7.35
CA THR A 153 14.06 2.84 6.30
C THR A 153 13.74 2.18 4.95
N PHE A 154 13.40 0.90 4.97
CA PHE A 154 13.00 0.17 3.78
C PHE A 154 11.61 0.58 3.29
N ASP A 155 10.66 0.84 4.20
CA ASP A 155 9.33 1.38 3.87
C ASP A 155 9.45 2.76 3.20
N VAL A 156 10.31 3.65 3.70
CA VAL A 156 10.56 4.98 3.09
C VAL A 156 11.14 4.84 1.67
N PHE A 157 12.15 3.99 1.48
CA PHE A 157 12.70 3.68 0.15
C PHE A 157 11.61 3.22 -0.82
N ARG A 158 10.74 2.30 -0.37
CA ARG A 158 9.67 1.68 -1.17
C ARG A 158 8.63 2.67 -1.71
N TRP A 159 8.53 3.87 -1.16
CA TRP A 159 7.56 4.87 -1.62
C TRP A 159 8.20 6.06 -2.33
N LEU A 160 9.47 6.36 -2.04
CA LEU A 160 10.19 7.45 -2.72
C LEU A 160 10.65 7.07 -4.13
N VAL A 161 11.06 5.83 -4.35
CA VAL A 161 11.62 5.39 -5.64
C VAL A 161 10.54 5.08 -6.70
N PRO A 162 9.46 4.32 -6.39
CA PRO A 162 8.41 4.06 -7.38
C PRO A 162 7.65 5.32 -7.81
N GLY A 163 7.51 6.30 -6.92
CA GLY A 163 6.91 7.59 -7.25
C GLY A 163 7.66 8.33 -8.38
N ALA A 164 8.99 8.18 -8.45
CA ALA A 164 9.79 8.75 -9.52
C ALA A 164 9.55 8.05 -10.88
N ALA A 165 9.49 6.71 -10.88
CA ALA A 165 9.17 5.95 -12.09
C ALA A 165 7.75 6.25 -12.59
N LEU A 166 6.77 6.37 -11.68
CA LEU A 166 5.40 6.74 -12.01
C LEU A 166 5.30 8.17 -12.55
N LEU A 167 6.09 9.11 -12.02
CA LEU A 167 6.14 10.45 -12.57
C LEU A 167 6.70 10.46 -13.99
N ALA A 168 7.79 9.73 -14.25
CA ALA A 168 8.36 9.60 -15.59
C ALA A 168 7.33 9.01 -16.56
N LEU A 169 6.61 7.96 -16.16
CA LEU A 169 5.52 7.38 -16.94
C LEU A 169 4.38 8.38 -17.20
N GLY A 170 3.99 9.15 -16.18
CA GLY A 170 2.97 10.17 -16.31
C GLY A 170 3.36 11.31 -17.25
N VAL A 171 4.62 11.74 -17.22
CA VAL A 171 5.16 12.73 -18.16
C VAL A 171 5.18 12.17 -19.58
N ALA A 172 5.62 10.94 -19.77
CA ALA A 172 5.59 10.26 -21.06
C ALA A 172 4.18 10.18 -21.64
N LEU A 173 3.18 9.86 -20.80
CA LEU A 173 1.78 9.82 -21.21
C LEU A 173 1.20 11.18 -21.58
N ALA A 174 1.66 12.26 -20.93
CA ALA A 174 1.17 13.61 -21.20
C ALA A 174 1.82 14.24 -22.43
N ARG A 175 3.09 13.96 -22.69
CA ARG A 175 3.86 14.56 -23.80
C ARG A 175 3.90 13.70 -25.05
N ASP A 176 3.70 12.39 -24.89
CA ASP A 176 3.71 11.36 -25.94
C ASP A 176 4.96 11.41 -26.85
N SER A 177 6.12 11.77 -26.29
CA SER A 177 7.37 11.82 -27.02
C SER A 177 8.16 10.52 -26.87
N ARG A 178 8.86 10.08 -27.94
CA ARG A 178 9.72 8.90 -27.91
C ARG A 178 10.77 8.98 -26.80
N ARG A 179 11.35 10.17 -26.59
CA ARG A 179 12.35 10.41 -25.55
C ARG A 179 11.77 10.18 -24.16
N ASP A 180 10.58 10.71 -23.87
CA ASP A 180 9.96 10.55 -22.55
C ASP A 180 9.56 9.09 -22.30
N TRP A 181 9.08 8.38 -23.32
CA TRP A 181 8.79 6.93 -23.23
C TRP A 181 10.04 6.09 -22.96
N VAL A 182 11.18 6.41 -23.58
CA VAL A 182 12.46 5.74 -23.29
C VAL A 182 12.89 6.00 -21.86
N LEU A 183 12.81 7.25 -21.39
CA LEU A 183 13.16 7.60 -20.00
C LEU A 183 12.24 6.92 -18.98
N ALA A 184 10.93 6.86 -19.25
CA ALA A 184 9.99 6.13 -18.42
C ALA A 184 10.30 4.63 -18.40
N GLY A 185 10.63 4.03 -19.55
CA GLY A 185 11.03 2.64 -19.66
C GLY A 185 12.29 2.33 -18.85
N ILE A 186 13.31 3.19 -18.92
CA ILE A 186 14.53 3.07 -18.10
C ILE A 186 14.21 3.16 -16.62
N ALA A 187 13.39 4.13 -16.21
CA ALA A 187 13.03 4.30 -14.80
C ALA A 187 12.28 3.08 -14.26
N VAL A 188 11.29 2.56 -14.99
CA VAL A 188 10.56 1.33 -14.61
C VAL A 188 11.50 0.13 -14.56
N ALA A 189 12.35 -0.06 -15.58
CA ALA A 189 13.31 -1.17 -15.61
C ALA A 189 14.31 -1.11 -14.44
N ALA A 190 14.80 0.09 -14.08
CA ALA A 190 15.69 0.27 -12.94
C ALA A 190 15.02 -0.12 -11.62
N VAL A 191 13.75 0.25 -11.42
CA VAL A 191 12.98 -0.15 -10.23
C VAL A 191 12.78 -1.66 -10.19
N LEU A 192 12.44 -2.29 -11.32
CA LEU A 192 12.26 -3.74 -11.40
C LEU A 192 13.57 -4.50 -11.15
N LEU A 193 14.69 -4.02 -11.68
CA LEU A 193 16.01 -4.61 -11.44
C LEU A 193 16.40 -4.50 -9.96
N LEU A 194 16.15 -3.34 -9.35
CA LEU A 194 16.43 -3.13 -7.94
C LEU A 194 15.61 -4.09 -7.05
N GLU A 195 14.34 -4.32 -7.40
CA GLU A 195 13.49 -5.29 -6.70
C GLU A 195 13.99 -6.73 -6.81
N LEU A 196 14.49 -7.11 -7.98
CA LEU A 196 15.10 -8.42 -8.19
C LEU A 196 16.33 -8.59 -7.28
N LEU A 197 17.20 -7.58 -7.22
CA LEU A 197 18.39 -7.57 -6.35
C LEU A 197 18.02 -7.64 -4.86
N LEU A 198 16.90 -7.03 -4.47
CA LEU A 198 16.36 -7.05 -3.11
C LEU A 198 15.56 -8.32 -2.80
N ALA A 199 15.33 -9.19 -3.78
CA ALA A 199 14.44 -10.36 -3.68
C ALA A 199 13.05 -9.98 -3.10
N SER A 200 12.57 -8.78 -3.44
CA SER A 200 11.31 -8.23 -2.94
C SER A 200 10.20 -8.44 -3.97
N ARG A 201 9.05 -8.94 -3.48
CA ARG A 201 7.95 -9.42 -4.33
C ARG A 201 6.78 -8.43 -4.47
N ALA A 202 6.71 -7.43 -3.60
CA ALA A 202 5.52 -6.60 -3.45
C ALA A 202 5.53 -5.37 -4.39
N LEU A 203 6.69 -4.75 -4.54
CA LEU A 203 6.80 -3.47 -5.23
C LEU A 203 6.58 -3.56 -6.75
N PRO A 204 6.96 -4.64 -7.48
CA PRO A 204 6.61 -4.73 -8.89
C PRO A 204 5.10 -4.75 -9.14
N PHE A 205 4.34 -5.41 -8.26
CA PHE A 205 2.88 -5.41 -8.32
C PHE A 205 2.32 -4.02 -8.04
N GLU A 206 2.80 -3.38 -6.98
CA GLU A 206 2.37 -2.04 -6.59
C GLU A 206 2.66 -1.00 -7.68
N LEU A 207 3.84 -1.08 -8.31
CA LEU A 207 4.21 -0.23 -9.44
C LEU A 207 3.29 -0.48 -10.64
N ALA A 208 3.02 -1.75 -10.97
CA ALA A 208 2.13 -2.11 -12.07
C ALA A 208 0.69 -1.62 -11.86
N ILE A 209 0.14 -1.81 -10.65
CA ILE A 209 -1.20 -1.33 -10.29
C ILE A 209 -1.25 0.21 -10.35
N SER A 210 -0.23 0.88 -9.80
CA SER A 210 -0.15 2.35 -9.84
C SER A 210 -0.07 2.87 -11.28
N ALA A 211 0.70 2.22 -12.15
CA ALA A 211 0.79 2.56 -13.57
C ALA A 211 -0.54 2.34 -14.29
N LEU A 212 -1.27 1.26 -13.97
CA LEU A 212 -2.60 0.97 -14.50
C LEU A 212 -3.63 2.03 -14.10
N LEU A 213 -3.64 2.45 -12.82
CA LEU A 213 -4.49 3.53 -12.34
C LEU A 213 -4.17 4.85 -13.07
N LEU A 214 -2.88 5.14 -13.26
CA LEU A 214 -2.45 6.34 -13.95
C LEU A 214 -2.87 6.34 -15.44
N LEU A 215 -2.76 5.21 -16.13
CA LEU A 215 -3.28 5.03 -17.49
C LEU A 215 -4.80 5.21 -17.56
N TRP A 216 -5.52 4.63 -16.60
CA TRP A 216 -6.97 4.72 -16.49
C TRP A 216 -7.43 6.18 -16.34
N TRP A 217 -6.86 6.93 -15.40
CA TRP A 217 -7.18 8.34 -15.19
C TRP A 217 -6.66 9.27 -16.30
N ALA A 218 -5.66 8.83 -17.07
CA ALA A 218 -5.28 9.49 -18.31
C ALA A 218 -6.27 9.24 -19.45
N GLY A 219 -7.35 8.46 -19.23
CA GLY A 219 -8.36 8.13 -20.23
C GLY A 219 -7.90 7.06 -21.23
N ARG A 220 -6.73 6.44 -21.03
CA ARG A 220 -6.21 5.39 -21.91
C ARG A 220 -6.87 4.06 -21.55
N ARG A 221 -7.81 3.62 -22.37
CA ARG A 221 -8.44 2.30 -22.22
C ARG A 221 -7.49 1.20 -22.73
N LEU A 222 -7.10 0.30 -21.84
CA LEU A 222 -6.36 -0.90 -22.21
C LEU A 222 -7.31 -1.93 -22.85
N ARG A 223 -6.86 -2.51 -23.97
CA ARG A 223 -7.56 -3.63 -24.61
C ARG A 223 -7.52 -4.85 -23.68
N ARG A 224 -8.52 -5.74 -23.76
CA ARG A 224 -8.56 -7.00 -22.97
C ARG A 224 -7.27 -7.80 -23.07
N ARG A 225 -6.67 -7.89 -24.26
CA ARG A 225 -5.38 -8.58 -24.48
C ARG A 225 -4.25 -7.97 -23.64
N ALA A 226 -4.19 -6.64 -23.53
CA ALA A 226 -3.17 -5.97 -22.73
C ALA A 226 -3.33 -6.27 -21.23
N TRP A 227 -4.58 -6.36 -20.73
CA TRP A 227 -4.85 -6.81 -19.36
C TRP A 227 -4.34 -8.22 -19.10
N VAL A 228 -4.59 -9.15 -20.02
CA VAL A 228 -4.09 -10.53 -19.91
C VAL A 228 -2.57 -10.56 -19.95
N SER A 229 -1.94 -9.82 -20.86
CA SER A 229 -0.48 -9.75 -20.96
C SER A 229 0.17 -9.15 -19.71
N LEU A 230 -0.41 -8.09 -19.14
CA LEU A 230 0.07 -7.48 -17.89
C LEU A 230 -0.09 -8.44 -16.71
N GLY A 231 -1.23 -9.13 -16.61
CA GLY A 231 -1.43 -10.16 -15.58
C GLY A 231 -0.43 -11.30 -15.69
N ALA A 232 -0.19 -11.80 -16.91
CA ALA A 232 0.80 -12.83 -17.17
C ALA A 232 2.22 -12.37 -16.84
N ALA A 233 2.60 -11.14 -17.24
CA ALA A 233 3.91 -10.57 -16.92
C ALA A 233 4.11 -10.40 -15.41
N ALA A 234 3.08 -9.93 -14.69
CA ALA A 234 3.14 -9.80 -13.24
C ALA A 234 3.30 -11.17 -12.54
N LEU A 235 2.57 -12.19 -13.00
CA LEU A 235 2.71 -13.55 -12.50
C LEU A 235 4.10 -14.12 -12.78
N LEU A 236 4.61 -13.99 -14.00
CA LEU A 236 5.95 -14.45 -14.37
C LEU A 236 7.03 -13.77 -13.53
N LEU A 237 6.91 -12.45 -13.31
CA LEU A 237 7.86 -11.71 -12.49
C LEU A 237 7.80 -12.16 -11.03
N PHE A 238 6.61 -12.39 -10.47
CA PHE A 238 6.45 -12.94 -9.13
C PHE A 238 7.11 -14.31 -8.99
N MET A 239 6.81 -15.21 -9.92
CA MET A 239 7.36 -16.57 -9.94
C MET A 239 8.89 -16.52 -10.11
N GLY A 240 9.40 -15.66 -10.98
CA GLY A 240 10.83 -15.43 -11.18
C GLY A 240 11.53 -14.96 -9.91
N VAL A 241 10.99 -13.95 -9.21
CA VAL A 241 11.52 -13.47 -7.92
C VAL A 241 11.45 -14.56 -6.84
N GLN A 242 10.39 -15.37 -6.83
CA GLN A 242 10.24 -16.47 -5.88
C GLN A 242 11.23 -17.60 -6.16
N LEU A 243 11.43 -17.99 -7.42
CA LEU A 243 12.44 -18.97 -7.83
C LEU A 243 13.84 -18.49 -7.46
N ALA A 244 14.18 -17.25 -7.80
CA ALA A 244 15.43 -16.58 -7.43
C ALA A 244 15.65 -16.57 -5.90
N ARG A 245 14.57 -16.44 -5.12
CA ARG A 245 14.61 -16.44 -3.67
C ARG A 245 14.88 -17.81 -3.07
N VAL A 246 14.42 -18.87 -3.74
CA VAL A 246 14.48 -20.27 -3.29
C VAL A 246 15.76 -20.96 -3.74
N SER A 247 16.30 -20.63 -4.92
CA SER A 247 17.51 -21.26 -5.46
C SER A 247 18.74 -21.09 -4.55
N GLY A 248 18.78 -20.04 -3.71
CA GLY A 248 19.80 -19.87 -2.67
C GLY A 248 19.52 -20.60 -1.35
N GLN A 249 18.44 -21.36 -1.23
CA GLN A 249 17.99 -22.06 -0.01
C GLN A 249 17.91 -23.59 -0.18
N VAL A 250 18.52 -24.16 -1.23
CA VAL A 250 18.37 -25.55 -1.67
C VAL A 250 18.92 -26.61 -0.67
N SER A 251 19.42 -26.20 0.49
CA SER A 251 19.84 -27.11 1.56
C SER A 251 18.72 -27.64 2.47
N PHE A 252 17.44 -27.38 2.20
CA PHE A 252 16.36 -28.02 2.95
C PHE A 252 16.01 -29.40 2.36
N GLU A 253 16.32 -30.44 3.12
CA GLU A 253 16.25 -31.89 2.91
C GLU A 253 14.88 -32.48 2.50
N ARG A 254 14.14 -31.88 1.57
CA ARG A 254 12.90 -32.48 1.06
C ARG A 254 12.94 -32.75 -0.43
N GLU A 255 12.51 -33.97 -0.75
CA GLU A 255 12.35 -34.60 -2.06
C GLU A 255 11.23 -33.96 -2.93
N TYR A 256 11.03 -32.65 -2.87
CA TYR A 256 10.07 -31.95 -3.72
C TYR A 256 10.72 -31.53 -5.04
N SER A 257 9.98 -31.63 -6.14
CA SER A 257 10.36 -30.89 -7.35
C SER A 257 10.38 -29.39 -7.01
N VAL A 258 11.37 -28.64 -7.52
CA VAL A 258 11.49 -27.19 -7.30
C VAL A 258 10.18 -26.47 -7.63
N THR A 259 9.45 -26.97 -8.62
CA THR A 259 8.15 -26.45 -9.06
C THR A 259 7.07 -26.60 -8.00
N ASP A 260 6.92 -27.78 -7.40
CA ASP A 260 5.90 -28.04 -6.38
C ASP A 260 6.14 -27.17 -5.15
N PHE A 261 7.41 -27.06 -4.74
CA PHE A 261 7.79 -26.20 -3.62
C PHE A 261 7.47 -24.72 -3.90
N VAL A 262 7.69 -24.24 -5.13
CA VAL A 262 7.40 -22.85 -5.51
C VAL A 262 5.90 -22.58 -5.56
N VAL A 263 5.10 -23.52 -6.07
CA VAL A 263 3.63 -23.43 -6.09
C VAL A 263 3.09 -23.42 -4.66
N GLU A 264 3.49 -24.40 -3.84
CA GLU A 264 3.06 -24.49 -2.45
C GLU A 264 3.44 -23.22 -1.67
N ARG A 265 4.69 -22.75 -1.82
CA ARG A 265 5.17 -21.52 -1.17
C ARG A 265 4.45 -20.28 -1.69
N THR A 266 4.01 -20.26 -2.95
CA THR A 266 3.23 -19.16 -3.53
C THR A 266 1.82 -19.14 -2.96
N VAL A 267 1.12 -20.27 -2.95
CA VAL A 267 -0.22 -20.38 -2.35
C VAL A 267 -0.17 -20.02 -0.87
N ASN A 268 0.76 -20.64 -0.12
CA ASN A 268 0.96 -20.37 1.30
C ASN A 268 1.25 -18.89 1.57
N ARG A 269 2.10 -18.23 0.77
CA ARG A 269 2.54 -16.86 1.04
C ARG A 269 1.74 -15.75 0.36
N VAL A 270 0.79 -16.07 -0.52
CA VAL A 270 -0.07 -15.08 -1.19
C VAL A 270 -1.50 -15.21 -0.71
N LEU A 271 -2.06 -16.42 -0.74
CA LEU A 271 -3.47 -16.65 -0.43
C LEU A 271 -3.69 -16.99 1.05
N LEU A 272 -2.80 -17.76 1.67
CA LEU A 272 -3.06 -18.29 3.02
C LEU A 272 -2.38 -17.49 4.15
N ILE A 273 -1.32 -16.73 3.87
CA ILE A 273 -0.56 -16.04 4.91
C ILE A 273 -1.40 -15.02 5.67
N GLY A 274 -2.26 -14.26 4.97
CA GLY A 274 -3.17 -13.29 5.56
C GLY A 274 -4.14 -13.95 6.55
N PRO A 275 -5.00 -14.89 6.09
CA PRO A 275 -5.99 -15.50 6.97
C PRO A 275 -5.36 -16.35 8.08
N ARG A 276 -4.24 -17.06 7.85
CA ARG A 276 -3.50 -17.75 8.93
C ARG A 276 -2.93 -16.77 9.95
N THR A 277 -2.51 -15.58 9.52
CA THR A 277 -2.07 -14.53 10.45
C THR A 277 -3.21 -14.12 11.39
N LEU A 278 -4.42 -13.89 10.86
CA LEU A 278 -5.58 -13.56 11.69
C LEU A 278 -5.97 -14.71 12.61
N GLU A 279 -5.94 -15.96 12.13
CA GLU A 279 -6.20 -17.16 12.94
C GLU A 279 -5.27 -17.21 14.16
N VAL A 280 -3.96 -17.07 13.92
CA VAL A 280 -2.96 -17.04 15.00
C VAL A 280 -3.29 -15.92 15.98
N LEU A 281 -3.50 -14.69 15.50
CA LEU A 281 -3.77 -13.54 16.36
C LEU A 281 -5.03 -13.71 17.23
N VAL A 282 -6.12 -14.23 16.66
CA VAL A 282 -7.37 -14.41 17.41
C VAL A 282 -7.23 -15.51 18.47
N ASN A 283 -6.53 -16.59 18.13
CA ASN A 283 -6.45 -17.76 19.02
C ASN A 283 -5.41 -17.59 20.14
N THR A 284 -4.38 -16.77 19.93
CA THR A 284 -3.27 -16.62 20.89
C THR A 284 -3.28 -15.29 21.65
N ILE A 285 -3.92 -14.24 21.12
CA ILE A 285 -4.00 -12.93 21.79
C ILE A 285 -5.40 -12.77 22.39
N PRO A 286 -5.52 -12.35 23.66
CA PRO A 286 -4.47 -11.78 24.53
C PRO A 286 -3.74 -12.78 25.44
N ALA A 287 -3.99 -14.08 25.33
CA ALA A 287 -3.49 -15.08 26.28
C ALA A 287 -1.95 -15.19 26.34
N GLU A 288 -1.26 -15.11 25.20
CA GLU A 288 0.20 -15.23 25.13
C GLU A 288 0.95 -13.91 25.30
N GLU A 289 0.32 -12.79 24.92
CA GLU A 289 0.86 -11.44 25.16
C GLU A 289 -0.27 -10.40 25.27
N PRO A 290 -0.29 -9.56 26.32
CA PRO A 290 -1.18 -8.41 26.38
C PRO A 290 -0.62 -7.25 25.54
N TYR A 291 -1.19 -7.01 24.37
CA TYR A 291 -0.74 -5.97 23.44
C TYR A 291 -1.44 -4.62 23.67
N PHE A 292 -1.31 -3.98 24.84
CA PHE A 292 -1.76 -2.59 25.00
C PHE A 292 -0.79 -1.54 24.39
N ALA A 293 0.28 -1.99 23.71
CA ALA A 293 1.28 -1.15 23.01
C ALA A 293 1.89 -1.86 21.77
N GLY A 294 1.11 -2.74 21.14
CA GLY A 294 1.47 -3.59 19.99
C GLY A 294 1.65 -2.89 18.64
N SER A 295 1.94 -1.59 18.62
CA SER A 295 2.37 -0.94 17.39
C SER A 295 3.79 -1.46 17.10
N THR A 296 3.95 -2.12 15.94
CA THR A 296 5.20 -2.80 15.54
C THR A 296 6.45 -1.91 15.75
N TYR A 297 6.28 -0.59 15.65
CA TYR A 297 7.34 0.41 15.84
C TYR A 297 7.38 1.05 17.24
N ALA A 298 6.27 1.18 17.98
CA ALA A 298 6.33 1.65 19.38
C ALA A 298 7.20 0.71 20.23
N ARG A 299 7.19 -0.59 19.93
CA ARG A 299 8.12 -1.56 20.55
C ARG A 299 9.58 -1.35 20.20
N ARG A 300 9.90 -0.74 19.06
CA ARG A 300 11.28 -0.34 18.71
C ARG A 300 11.71 0.93 19.47
N ILE A 301 10.75 1.74 19.91
CA ILE A 301 11.00 2.95 20.72
C ILE A 301 11.15 2.60 22.20
N GLY A 302 10.42 1.58 22.70
CA GLY A 302 10.49 1.13 24.09
C GLY A 302 11.92 0.99 24.65
N PRO A 303 12.86 0.35 23.94
CA PRO A 303 14.26 0.27 24.36
C PRO A 303 14.97 1.62 24.51
N LEU A 304 14.64 2.59 23.66
CA LEU A 304 15.15 3.97 23.77
C LEU A 304 14.60 4.68 25.02
N LEU A 305 13.52 4.18 25.59
CA LEU A 305 12.88 4.67 26.82
C LEU A 305 13.20 3.77 28.03
N GLY A 306 14.19 2.88 27.93
CA GLY A 306 14.64 2.01 29.02
C GLY A 306 13.81 0.73 29.24
N GLN A 307 12.90 0.38 28.33
CA GLN A 307 12.18 -0.90 28.39
C GLN A 307 13.03 -2.04 27.82
N PRO A 308 12.85 -3.30 28.28
CA PRO A 308 13.55 -4.43 27.68
C PRO A 308 13.15 -4.58 26.20
N PRO A 309 14.11 -4.96 25.32
CA PRO A 309 13.80 -5.21 23.92
C PRO A 309 12.75 -6.30 23.79
N ARG A 310 11.65 -5.97 23.10
CA ARG A 310 10.59 -6.91 22.77
C ARG A 310 10.54 -7.11 21.27
N GLN A 311 10.28 -8.35 20.87
CA GLN A 311 10.08 -8.67 19.48
C GLN A 311 8.86 -7.90 18.92
N THR A 312 8.99 -7.38 17.70
CA THR A 312 7.85 -6.72 17.04
C THR A 312 6.82 -7.74 16.59
N LEU A 313 5.54 -7.36 16.57
CA LEU A 313 4.42 -8.25 16.26
C LEU A 313 4.63 -9.09 14.99
N GLY A 314 5.18 -8.50 13.92
CA GLY A 314 5.35 -9.25 12.67
C GLY A 314 6.43 -10.36 12.70
N TYR A 315 7.45 -10.26 13.55
CA TYR A 315 8.40 -11.37 13.75
C TYR A 315 7.79 -12.45 14.65
N TRP A 316 7.06 -12.04 15.69
CA TRP A 316 6.34 -12.93 16.60
C TRP A 316 5.27 -13.77 15.87
N ILE A 317 4.54 -13.16 14.92
CA ILE A 317 3.60 -13.86 14.04
C ILE A 317 4.36 -14.84 13.15
N TYR A 318 5.49 -14.43 12.57
CA TYR A 318 6.23 -15.26 11.63
C TYR A 318 6.70 -16.57 12.27
N GLU A 319 7.19 -16.53 13.50
CA GLU A 319 7.62 -17.73 14.24
C GLU A 319 6.48 -18.73 14.46
N ARG A 320 5.25 -18.23 14.68
CA ARG A 320 4.06 -19.08 14.82
C ARG A 320 3.58 -19.65 13.49
N LEU A 321 3.69 -18.88 12.40
CA LEU A 321 3.31 -19.33 11.07
C LEU A 321 4.33 -20.30 10.45
N PHE A 322 5.61 -20.17 10.80
CA PHE A 322 6.71 -20.92 10.21
C PHE A 322 7.75 -21.35 11.27
N PRO A 323 7.38 -22.19 12.24
CA PRO A 323 8.23 -22.51 13.40
C PRO A 323 9.54 -23.21 13.03
N THR A 324 9.60 -23.86 11.87
CA THR A 324 10.78 -24.57 11.37
C THR A 324 11.66 -23.74 10.43
N GLN A 325 11.26 -22.50 10.09
CA GLN A 325 12.02 -21.64 9.18
C GLN A 325 12.85 -20.61 9.95
N PRO A 326 14.14 -20.43 9.61
CA PRO A 326 14.94 -19.40 10.24
C PRO A 326 14.40 -18.02 9.84
N GLY A 327 14.19 -17.15 10.84
CA GLY A 327 13.99 -15.69 10.75
C GLY A 327 13.10 -15.14 9.63
N GLY A 328 12.06 -14.37 9.99
CA GLY A 328 11.29 -13.65 9.00
C GLY A 328 10.21 -12.75 9.57
N PHE A 329 9.50 -12.06 8.69
CA PHE A 329 8.48 -11.08 9.06
C PHE A 329 7.17 -11.37 8.33
N ALA A 330 6.09 -11.48 9.08
CA ALA A 330 4.72 -11.57 8.59
C ALA A 330 3.96 -10.31 9.02
N ALA A 331 3.52 -9.50 8.05
CA ALA A 331 2.80 -8.28 8.38
C ALA A 331 1.42 -8.63 8.97
N PRO A 332 1.02 -8.04 10.13
CA PRO A 332 -0.29 -8.30 10.73
C PRO A 332 -1.47 -7.79 9.89
N GLY A 333 -1.22 -6.83 9.00
CA GLY A 333 -2.28 -6.04 8.36
C GLY A 333 -2.95 -5.09 9.35
N VAL A 334 -3.68 -4.08 8.84
CA VAL A 334 -4.38 -3.11 9.71
C VAL A 334 -5.40 -3.80 10.62
N LEU A 335 -6.16 -4.77 10.12
CA LEU A 335 -7.13 -5.52 10.92
C LEU A 335 -6.46 -6.32 12.04
N GLY A 336 -5.41 -7.09 11.72
CA GLY A 336 -4.69 -7.88 12.71
C GLY A 336 -3.98 -7.02 13.75
N GLU A 337 -3.44 -5.86 13.33
CA GLU A 337 -2.80 -4.94 14.27
C GLU A 337 -3.85 -4.26 15.17
N LEU A 338 -5.01 -3.84 14.65
CA LEU A 338 -6.08 -3.30 15.49
C LEU A 338 -6.62 -4.36 16.46
N TRP A 339 -6.76 -5.61 16.03
CA TRP A 339 -7.16 -6.73 16.90
C TRP A 339 -6.16 -6.91 18.03
N ALA A 340 -4.88 -7.06 17.68
CA ALA A 340 -3.84 -7.25 18.68
C ALA A 340 -3.83 -6.09 19.69
N ASN A 341 -3.94 -4.85 19.21
CA ASN A 341 -3.77 -3.67 20.05
C ASN A 341 -4.99 -3.29 20.91
N ALA A 342 -6.19 -3.56 20.40
CA ALA A 342 -7.40 -2.95 20.91
C ALA A 342 -8.55 -3.96 21.10
N GLY A 343 -8.33 -5.21 20.73
CA GLY A 343 -9.31 -6.28 20.82
C GLY A 343 -10.42 -6.22 19.76
N PRO A 344 -11.40 -7.14 19.83
CA PRO A 344 -12.44 -7.32 18.82
C PRO A 344 -13.23 -6.06 18.48
N LEU A 345 -13.78 -5.41 19.50
CA LEU A 345 -14.72 -4.30 19.30
C LEU A 345 -14.04 -3.09 18.67
N LEU A 346 -12.84 -2.74 19.14
CA LEU A 346 -12.08 -1.63 18.60
C LEU A 346 -11.46 -1.97 17.23
N ALA A 347 -11.17 -3.24 16.95
CA ALA A 347 -10.77 -3.66 15.61
C ALA A 347 -11.89 -3.45 14.58
N LEU A 348 -13.12 -3.85 14.93
CA LEU A 348 -14.28 -3.59 14.07
C LEU A 348 -14.60 -2.10 13.96
N ALA A 349 -14.54 -1.34 15.05
CA ALA A 349 -14.70 0.11 15.02
C ALA A 349 -13.61 0.80 14.17
N GLY A 350 -12.37 0.32 14.25
CA GLY A 350 -11.26 0.79 13.43
C GLY A 350 -11.46 0.49 11.95
N MET A 351 -11.94 -0.71 11.60
CA MET A 351 -12.30 -1.05 10.21
C MET A 351 -13.47 -0.23 9.69
N PHE A 352 -14.49 0.04 10.53
CA PHE A 352 -15.56 1.00 10.21
C PHE A 352 -14.99 2.38 9.90
N GLY A 353 -14.11 2.91 10.77
CA GLY A 353 -13.43 4.18 10.53
C GLY A 353 -12.58 4.17 9.27
N PHE A 354 -11.93 3.04 8.97
CA PHE A 354 -11.15 2.86 7.75
C PHE A 354 -12.04 2.89 6.49
N GLY A 355 -13.24 2.30 6.55
CA GLY A 355 -14.26 2.41 5.50
C GLY A 355 -14.70 3.85 5.24
N ALA A 356 -14.97 4.60 6.32
CA ALA A 356 -15.30 6.01 6.23
C ALA A 356 -14.15 6.84 5.64
N LEU A 357 -12.91 6.56 6.06
CA LEU A 357 -11.70 7.19 5.52
C LEU A 357 -11.52 6.89 4.02
N ALA A 358 -11.84 5.68 3.56
CA ALA A 358 -11.77 5.33 2.14
C ALA A 358 -12.67 6.22 1.28
N VAL A 359 -13.88 6.53 1.76
CA VAL A 359 -14.83 7.42 1.08
C VAL A 359 -14.33 8.86 1.11
N ALA A 360 -13.91 9.36 2.29
CA ALA A 360 -13.36 10.70 2.44
C ALA A 360 -12.13 10.90 1.55
N LEU A 361 -11.24 9.91 1.49
CA LEU A 361 -10.08 9.92 0.61
C LEU A 361 -10.51 9.89 -0.86
N GLY A 362 -11.49 9.08 -1.25
CA GLY A 362 -12.05 9.09 -2.61
C GLY A 362 -12.55 10.48 -3.02
N HIS A 363 -13.27 11.17 -2.14
CA HIS A 363 -13.74 12.53 -2.36
C HIS A 363 -12.59 13.53 -2.46
N LEU A 364 -11.62 13.47 -1.54
CA LEU A 364 -10.42 14.29 -1.62
C LEU A 364 -9.69 14.08 -2.95
N LEU A 365 -9.51 12.83 -3.37
CA LEU A 365 -8.83 12.51 -4.61
C LEU A 365 -9.59 13.02 -5.85
N SER A 366 -10.93 12.99 -5.81
CA SER A 366 -11.77 13.54 -6.88
C SER A 366 -11.68 15.07 -7.02
N SER A 367 -11.26 15.76 -5.95
CA SER A 367 -11.04 17.21 -5.98
C SER A 367 -9.72 17.61 -6.65
N PHE A 368 -8.76 16.69 -6.75
CA PHE A 368 -7.51 16.97 -7.44
C PHE A 368 -7.72 17.12 -8.95
N GLY A 369 -6.99 18.05 -9.56
CA GLY A 369 -7.11 18.31 -10.98
C GLY A 369 -6.45 17.23 -11.84
N THR A 370 -6.49 17.43 -13.16
CA THR A 370 -6.04 16.44 -14.15
C THR A 370 -4.53 16.45 -14.40
N GLY A 371 -3.75 17.16 -13.57
CA GLY A 371 -2.31 17.26 -13.71
C GLY A 371 -1.62 15.91 -13.53
N VAL A 372 -0.46 15.72 -14.16
CA VAL A 372 0.30 14.47 -14.04
C VAL A 372 0.71 14.21 -12.58
N ALA A 373 1.19 15.23 -11.87
CA ALA A 373 1.58 15.11 -10.47
C ALA A 373 0.38 14.77 -9.55
N ASP A 374 -0.81 15.26 -9.88
CA ASP A 374 -2.06 14.95 -9.17
C ASP A 374 -2.45 13.48 -9.36
N ARG A 375 -2.38 12.99 -10.59
CA ARG A 375 -2.66 11.57 -10.91
C ARG A 375 -1.67 10.61 -10.28
N VAL A 376 -0.38 10.94 -10.27
CA VAL A 376 0.66 10.13 -9.61
C VAL A 376 0.42 10.10 -8.10
N PHE A 377 0.16 11.25 -7.48
CA PHE A 377 -0.15 11.35 -6.07
C PHE A 377 -1.37 10.51 -5.69
N ALA A 378 -2.45 10.64 -6.46
CA ALA A 378 -3.66 9.85 -6.26
C ALA A 378 -3.39 8.34 -6.40
N ALA A 379 -2.57 7.93 -7.37
CA ALA A 379 -2.29 6.50 -7.62
C ALA A 379 -1.51 5.90 -6.45
N LEU A 380 -0.50 6.62 -5.97
CA LEU A 380 0.31 6.22 -4.81
C LEU A 380 -0.57 6.09 -3.56
N LEU A 381 -1.45 7.06 -3.29
CA LEU A 381 -2.34 7.00 -2.12
C LEU A 381 -3.36 5.86 -2.21
N VAL A 382 -3.96 5.64 -3.38
CA VAL A 382 -4.90 4.54 -3.61
C VAL A 382 -4.23 3.18 -3.37
N VAL A 383 -3.01 2.99 -3.90
CA VAL A 383 -2.26 1.74 -3.70
C VAL A 383 -1.77 1.59 -2.27
N ALA A 384 -1.27 2.66 -1.63
CA ALA A 384 -0.88 2.65 -0.23
C ALA A 384 -2.04 2.27 0.69
N PHE A 385 -3.22 2.84 0.46
CA PHE A 385 -4.44 2.52 1.20
C PHE A 385 -4.84 1.06 0.98
N ALA A 386 -4.85 0.60 -0.27
CA ALA A 386 -5.19 -0.77 -0.59
C ALA A 386 -4.21 -1.78 0.04
N ARG A 387 -2.91 -1.44 0.15
CA ARG A 387 -1.86 -2.29 0.73
C ARG A 387 -2.01 -2.54 2.24
N THR A 388 -2.91 -1.85 2.93
CA THR A 388 -3.11 -2.02 4.38
C THR A 388 -3.41 -3.46 4.84
N TYR A 389 -3.79 -4.37 3.92
CA TYR A 389 -3.87 -5.80 4.20
C TYR A 389 -2.50 -6.47 4.48
N ALA A 390 -1.40 -5.93 3.95
CA ALA A 390 -0.04 -6.50 4.03
C ALA A 390 1.00 -5.50 4.54
N THR A 391 0.58 -4.45 5.21
CA THR A 391 1.46 -3.55 5.94
C THR A 391 0.94 -3.33 7.36
N SER A 392 1.84 -3.00 8.27
CA SER A 392 1.46 -2.52 9.60
C SER A 392 0.79 -1.15 9.50
N LEU A 393 -0.05 -0.79 10.46
CA LEU A 393 -0.67 0.54 10.58
C LEU A 393 0.39 1.65 10.58
N ASN A 394 1.48 1.44 11.31
CA ASN A 394 2.63 2.36 11.33
C ASN A 394 3.34 2.42 9.97
N GLY A 395 3.54 1.29 9.32
CA GLY A 395 4.10 1.24 7.96
C GLY A 395 3.22 2.00 6.97
N PHE A 396 1.90 1.89 7.10
CA PHE A 396 0.93 2.69 6.36
C PHE A 396 1.04 4.19 6.68
N ILE A 397 1.15 4.59 7.95
CA ILE A 397 1.32 6.00 8.33
C ILE A 397 2.62 6.56 7.74
N ALA A 398 3.73 5.85 7.88
CA ALA A 398 5.02 6.25 7.31
C ALA A 398 4.96 6.38 5.79
N THR A 399 4.25 5.45 5.13
CA THR A 399 3.97 5.49 3.69
C THR A 399 3.23 6.78 3.31
N VAL A 400 2.13 7.08 3.99
CA VAL A 400 1.33 8.27 3.73
C VAL A 400 2.16 9.53 3.95
N VAL A 401 2.94 9.60 5.02
CA VAL A 401 3.86 10.72 5.29
C VAL A 401 4.87 10.89 4.15
N ALA A 402 5.49 9.80 3.68
CA ALA A 402 6.44 9.86 2.56
C ALA A 402 5.78 10.37 1.26
N ILE A 403 4.57 9.90 0.95
CA ILE A 403 3.80 10.35 -0.22
C ILE A 403 3.42 11.84 -0.09
N LEU A 404 3.06 12.30 1.12
CA LEU A 404 2.77 13.71 1.39
C LEU A 404 4.03 14.59 1.27
N LEU A 405 5.17 14.16 1.80
CA LEU A 405 6.44 14.87 1.66
C LEU A 405 6.85 14.97 0.19
N TRP A 406 6.66 13.89 -0.58
CA TRP A 406 6.87 13.89 -2.03
C TRP A 406 5.98 14.92 -2.74
N ARG A 407 4.70 14.96 -2.37
CA ARG A 407 3.74 15.94 -2.90
C ARG A 407 4.13 17.37 -2.57
N ILE A 408 4.56 17.62 -1.33
CA ILE A 408 5.03 18.94 -0.89
C ILE A 408 6.26 19.35 -1.70
N ALA A 409 7.25 18.47 -1.87
CA ALA A 409 8.48 18.76 -2.61
C ALA A 409 8.23 19.15 -4.08
N ILE A 410 7.23 18.54 -4.72
CA ILE A 410 6.87 18.83 -6.13
C ILE A 410 6.04 20.11 -6.26
N THR A 411 5.30 20.47 -5.21
CA THR A 411 4.43 21.66 -5.23
C THR A 411 5.12 22.91 -4.68
N LEU A 412 6.18 22.77 -3.88
CA LEU A 412 6.98 23.88 -3.34
C LEU A 412 7.49 24.86 -4.41
N PRO A 413 8.03 24.41 -5.57
CA PRO A 413 8.53 25.31 -6.61
C PRO A 413 7.44 26.13 -7.30
N SER A 414 6.16 25.73 -7.19
CA SER A 414 5.00 26.45 -7.73
C SER A 414 4.35 27.42 -6.72
N TRP A 415 4.84 27.49 -5.48
CA TRP A 415 4.28 28.43 -4.50
C TRP A 415 4.67 29.88 -4.85
N PRO A 416 3.73 30.84 -4.78
CA PRO A 416 4.03 32.26 -4.98
C PRO A 416 5.24 32.72 -4.16
N THR A 417 6.08 33.57 -4.75
CA THR A 417 7.31 34.09 -4.12
C THR A 417 7.06 34.80 -2.78
N TRP A 418 5.87 35.37 -2.56
CA TRP A 418 5.48 36.00 -1.30
C TRP A 418 5.28 35.02 -0.12
N LEU A 419 5.08 33.73 -0.39
CA LEU A 419 5.07 32.67 0.63
C LEU A 419 6.49 32.15 0.94
N ARG A 420 7.47 32.35 0.05
CA ARG A 420 8.84 31.84 0.21
C ARG A 420 9.71 32.68 1.13
N THR A 421 9.38 33.95 1.36
CA THR A 421 10.13 34.82 2.27
C THR A 421 9.24 35.89 2.89
N ARG A 422 8.54 35.58 3.99
CA ARG A 422 8.35 36.59 5.04
C ARG A 422 9.65 36.68 5.84
N ARG A 423 10.71 37.23 5.23
CA ARG A 423 11.66 38.00 6.04
C ARG A 423 10.94 39.30 6.34
N TYR A 424 10.83 39.62 7.62
CA TYR A 424 10.36 40.91 8.11
C TYR A 424 11.19 42.03 7.47
N SER A 425 10.73 42.59 6.36
CA SER A 425 11.11 43.95 5.98
C SER A 425 10.23 44.85 6.82
N ALA A 426 10.81 45.53 7.79
CA ALA A 426 10.14 46.59 8.53
C ALA A 426 9.49 47.57 7.54
N PRO A 427 8.25 48.05 7.80
CA PRO A 427 7.62 49.02 6.92
C PRO A 427 8.46 50.31 6.91
N SER A 428 9.04 50.63 5.77
CA SER A 428 9.65 51.94 5.54
C SER A 428 8.53 52.97 5.48
N THR A 429 8.37 53.72 6.55
CA THR A 429 7.61 54.97 6.54
C THR A 429 8.33 55.98 5.66
N SER A 430 7.83 56.23 4.46
CA SER A 430 7.98 57.53 3.83
C SER A 430 6.63 57.99 3.27
N PRO A 431 6.05 59.08 3.80
CA PRO A 431 5.07 59.86 3.09
C PRO A 431 5.82 60.98 2.37
N ASN A 432 5.74 61.07 1.04
CA ASN A 432 5.49 62.37 0.40
C ASN A 432 5.41 62.35 -1.13
N SER A 433 4.58 63.30 -1.56
CA SER A 433 4.50 64.01 -2.85
C SER A 433 3.54 63.41 -3.88
N SER A 434 2.32 63.93 -4.07
CA SER A 434 1.90 65.27 -4.55
C SER A 434 2.38 65.56 -5.98
N TRP A 435 1.41 65.91 -6.84
CA TRP A 435 1.48 66.50 -8.19
C TRP A 435 1.22 65.57 -9.40
N ALA A 436 -0.04 65.56 -9.87
CA ALA A 436 -0.35 65.55 -11.32
C ALA A 436 -1.77 66.10 -11.60
N ARG A 437 -1.83 67.43 -11.69
CA ARG A 437 -2.69 68.30 -12.54
C ARG A 437 -3.81 67.64 -13.37
N SER A 438 -5.05 67.98 -13.03
CA SER A 438 -6.19 68.00 -13.96
C SER A 438 -6.25 69.35 -14.70
N ARG A 439 -6.04 69.34 -16.02
CA ARG A 439 -6.46 70.42 -16.94
C ARG A 439 -7.75 69.95 -17.63
N THR A 440 -8.85 70.65 -17.41
CA THR A 440 -10.06 70.59 -18.24
C THR A 440 -10.27 71.96 -18.85
N THR A 441 -10.18 72.02 -20.18
CA THR A 441 -10.64 73.12 -21.02
C THR A 441 -12.00 72.77 -21.58
N SER A 442 -13.02 73.58 -21.30
CA SER A 442 -14.27 73.63 -22.06
C SER A 442 -14.95 74.99 -21.87
N SER A 443 -14.69 75.91 -22.79
CA SER A 443 -15.63 76.87 -23.41
C SER A 443 -14.82 77.84 -24.27
#